data_AF-A0A800K2D3-F1
#
_entry.id   AF-A0A800K2D3-F1
#
_cell.length_a   1.000
_cell.length_b   1.000
_cell.length_c   1.000
_cell.angle_alpha   90.00
_cell.angle_beta   90.00
_cell.angle_gamma   90.00
#
_symmetry.space_group_name_H-M   'P 1'
#
loop_
_entity.id
_entity.type
_entity.pdbx_description
1 polymer ?
#
loop_
_entity_poly.entity_id
_entity_poly.type
_entity_poly.pdbx_seq_one_letter_code
_entity_poly.pdbx_strand_id
1 'polypeptide(L)'
;MSNWRRRKFLKFLGRAGVLGTAYTFIPLSGVSSCGISSKSKSIFPSLADRLILAEGMEYHIVASWGDPINQKDSFGFNNDYTAFIPLSKTNHDDALLWVNHEYVSSLFVSGYRGGDKTRSQVDKEQYALGGSII
;
A
#
# COMPACT_ATOMS: atom_id res chain seq x y z
N MET A 1 -17.43 14.40 -13.30
CA MET A 1 -16.35 13.44 -12.97
C MET A 1 -16.19 12.49 -14.16
N SER A 2 -15.06 12.51 -14.86
CA SER A 2 -14.92 11.73 -16.10
C SER A 2 -14.71 10.23 -15.80
N ASN A 3 -15.51 9.36 -16.42
CA ASN A 3 -15.41 7.91 -16.25
C ASN A 3 -14.09 7.37 -16.83
N TRP A 4 -13.15 7.02 -15.97
CA TRP A 4 -11.92 6.34 -16.35
C TRP A 4 -12.19 4.85 -16.63
N ARG A 5 -11.88 4.40 -17.85
CA ARG A 5 -11.96 2.99 -18.25
C ARG A 5 -10.65 2.26 -17.96
N ARG A 6 -10.70 0.97 -17.58
CA ARG A 6 -9.53 0.07 -17.34
C ARG A 6 -8.41 0.21 -18.39
N ARG A 7 -8.76 0.34 -19.67
CA ARG A 7 -7.79 0.55 -20.77
C ARG A 7 -6.98 1.85 -20.63
N LYS A 8 -7.58 2.93 -20.11
CA LYS A 8 -6.88 4.20 -19.86
C LYS A 8 -5.95 4.10 -18.66
N PHE A 9 -6.37 3.38 -17.61
CA PHE A 9 -5.53 3.08 -16.44
C PHE A 9 -4.30 2.23 -16.80
N LEU A 10 -4.47 1.17 -17.59
CA LEU A 10 -3.34 0.35 -18.05
C LEU A 10 -2.38 1.14 -18.97
N LYS A 11 -2.89 2.06 -19.79
CA LYS A 11 -2.05 2.97 -20.58
C LYS A 11 -1.30 3.99 -19.71
N PHE A 12 -1.88 4.41 -18.60
CA PHE A 12 -1.23 5.28 -17.62
C PHE A 12 -0.06 4.55 -16.92
N LEU A 13 -0.31 3.35 -16.37
CA LEU A 13 0.74 2.50 -15.78
C LEU A 13 1.86 2.18 -16.77
N GLY A 14 1.51 1.79 -18.00
CA GLY A 14 2.51 1.49 -19.03
C GLY A 14 3.35 2.70 -19.46
N ARG A 15 2.79 3.92 -19.43
CA ARG A 15 3.52 5.16 -19.73
C ARG A 15 4.39 5.64 -18.56
N ALA A 16 3.96 5.41 -17.32
CA ALA A 16 4.78 5.67 -16.14
C ALA A 16 6.02 4.75 -16.09
N GLY A 17 5.88 3.48 -16.49
CA GLY A 17 7.00 2.53 -16.57
C GLY A 17 8.08 2.89 -17.61
N VAL A 18 7.71 3.51 -18.73
CA VAL A 18 8.67 3.88 -19.80
C VAL A 18 9.42 5.20 -19.50
N LEU A 19 8.85 6.08 -18.67
CA LEU A 19 9.54 7.31 -18.24
C LEU A 19 10.53 7.08 -17.08
N GLY A 20 10.49 5.92 -16.42
CA GLY A 20 11.36 5.60 -15.29
C GLY A 20 12.78 5.15 -15.64
N THR A 21 13.09 4.83 -16.90
CA THR A 21 14.40 4.26 -17.28
C THR A 21 15.40 5.27 -17.84
N ALA A 22 15.08 6.57 -17.87
CA ALA A 22 15.92 7.56 -18.57
C ALA A 22 16.44 8.72 -17.72
N TYR A 23 16.07 8.86 -16.44
CA TYR A 23 16.52 9.99 -15.64
C TYR A 23 16.99 9.60 -14.23
N THR A 24 18.25 9.95 -13.98
CA THR A 24 18.94 10.17 -12.70
C THR A 24 19.55 8.97 -11.98
N PHE A 25 20.76 8.61 -12.40
CA PHE A 25 21.83 8.32 -11.44
C PHE A 25 22.08 9.60 -10.62
N ILE A 26 21.58 9.65 -9.40
CA ILE A 26 21.98 10.63 -8.40
C ILE A 26 23.26 10.09 -7.74
N PRO A 27 24.42 10.76 -7.83
CA PRO A 27 25.56 10.37 -7.02
C PRO A 27 25.18 10.62 -5.55
N LEU A 28 25.19 9.57 -4.74
CA LEU A 28 24.91 9.60 -3.31
C LEU A 28 26.09 10.26 -2.56
N SER A 29 26.32 11.54 -2.83
CA SER A 29 27.37 12.35 -2.21
C SER A 29 26.76 13.18 -1.09
N GLY A 30 26.55 12.58 0.08
CA GLY A 30 26.00 13.33 1.21
C GLY A 30 25.39 12.51 2.35
N VAL A 31 25.92 11.33 2.66
CA VAL A 31 25.62 10.73 3.97
C VAL A 31 26.49 11.46 5.00
N SER A 32 26.00 12.59 5.51
CA SER A 32 26.47 13.09 6.79
C SER A 32 26.11 12.03 7.81
N SER A 33 27.12 11.40 8.43
CA SER A 33 26.91 10.41 9.48
C SER A 33 26.22 11.10 10.66
N CYS A 34 24.90 11.05 10.70
CA CYS A 34 24.17 11.38 11.91
C CYS A 34 24.53 10.29 12.92
N GLY A 35 25.31 10.65 13.93
CA GLY A 35 25.68 9.78 15.04
C GLY A 35 24.45 9.48 15.89
N ILE A 36 23.53 8.67 15.37
CA ILE A 36 22.45 8.09 16.16
C ILE A 36 23.07 6.95 16.96
N SER A 37 23.48 7.25 18.20
CA SER A 37 23.75 6.21 19.19
C SER A 37 22.41 5.61 19.62
N SER A 38 21.86 4.74 18.77
CA SER A 38 20.70 3.93 19.09
C SER A 38 21.19 2.71 19.86
N LYS A 39 21.30 2.81 21.20
CA LYS A 39 21.29 1.62 22.06
C LYS A 39 19.85 1.08 22.15
N SER A 40 19.29 0.70 21.02
CA SER A 40 18.06 -0.09 20.97
C SER A 40 18.39 -1.48 21.52
N LYS A 41 17.71 -1.89 22.60
CA LYS A 41 17.80 -3.28 23.06
C LYS A 41 17.17 -4.16 22.00
N SER A 42 17.89 -5.20 21.57
CA SER A 42 17.37 -6.20 20.65
C SER A 42 16.08 -6.79 21.21
N ILE A 43 15.08 -6.94 20.34
CA ILE A 43 13.84 -7.66 20.64
C ILE A 43 14.01 -9.14 20.29
N PHE A 44 13.32 -10.02 21.02
CA PHE A 44 13.28 -11.45 20.73
C PHE A 44 12.03 -11.81 19.93
N PRO A 45 12.07 -12.87 19.11
CA PRO A 45 10.87 -13.41 18.47
C PRO A 45 9.77 -13.72 19.49
N SER A 46 8.51 -13.52 19.10
CA SER A 46 7.34 -13.76 19.95
C SER A 46 6.24 -14.47 19.17
N LEU A 47 5.40 -15.20 19.90
CA LEU A 47 4.17 -15.82 19.40
C LEU A 47 2.93 -14.96 19.66
N ALA A 48 3.09 -13.76 20.22
CA ALA A 48 1.96 -12.88 20.49
C ALA A 48 1.38 -12.34 19.17
N ASP A 49 0.05 -12.31 19.06
CA ASP A 49 -0.67 -11.74 17.91
C ASP A 49 -0.75 -10.22 18.00
N ARG A 50 0.41 -9.56 18.01
CA ARG A 50 0.54 -8.09 18.01
C ARG A 50 1.92 -7.67 17.51
N LEU A 51 2.01 -6.45 17.00
CA LEU A 51 3.30 -5.83 16.70
C LEU A 51 4.03 -5.47 18.00
N ILE A 52 5.18 -6.08 18.22
CA ILE A 52 6.07 -5.77 19.35
C ILE A 52 7.19 -4.88 18.83
N LEU A 53 7.35 -3.72 19.45
CA LEU A 53 8.34 -2.72 19.07
C LEU A 53 9.47 -2.63 20.10
N ALA A 54 10.59 -2.05 19.68
CA ALA A 54 11.66 -1.66 20.59
C ALA A 54 11.21 -0.53 21.52
N GLU A 55 11.93 -0.38 22.64
CA GLU A 55 11.67 0.67 23.63
C GLU A 55 11.75 2.07 22.99
N GLY A 56 10.73 2.90 23.22
CA GLY A 56 10.62 4.26 22.68
C GLY A 56 10.02 4.37 21.27
N MET A 57 9.57 3.27 20.66
CA MET A 57 8.87 3.29 19.38
C MET A 57 7.36 3.08 19.55
N GLU A 58 6.59 3.72 18.67
CA GLU A 58 5.13 3.63 18.60
C GLU A 58 4.69 3.35 17.17
N TYR A 59 3.49 2.79 17.00
CA TYR A 59 2.87 2.60 15.69
C TYR A 59 1.43 3.09 15.70
N HIS A 60 0.97 3.51 14.52
CA HIS A 60 -0.42 3.86 14.27
C HIS A 60 -0.90 3.13 13.03
N ILE A 61 -2.15 2.67 13.06
CA ILE A 61 -2.80 2.11 11.88
C ILE A 61 -3.29 3.28 11.02
N VAL A 62 -2.80 3.34 9.79
CA VAL A 62 -3.18 4.41 8.83
C VAL A 62 -4.44 4.03 8.06
N ALA A 63 -4.53 2.77 7.60
CA ALA A 63 -5.70 2.21 6.94
C ALA A 63 -5.71 0.69 7.12
N SER A 64 -6.90 0.09 7.12
CA SER A 64 -7.16 -1.34 7.18
C SER A 64 -8.13 -1.77 6.09
N TRP A 65 -8.12 -3.06 5.74
CA TRP A 65 -9.08 -3.61 4.78
C TRP A 65 -10.52 -3.24 5.13
N GLY A 66 -11.24 -2.69 4.15
CA GLY A 66 -12.65 -2.30 4.31
C GLY A 66 -12.85 -0.88 4.83
N ASP A 67 -11.79 -0.17 5.25
CA ASP A 67 -11.90 1.23 5.65
C ASP A 67 -12.39 2.08 4.46
N PRO A 68 -13.35 3.01 4.66
CA PRO A 68 -13.86 3.84 3.59
C PRO A 68 -12.81 4.87 3.15
N ILE A 69 -12.46 4.87 1.87
CA ILE A 69 -11.63 5.91 1.26
C ILE A 69 -12.50 7.10 0.86
N ASN A 70 -13.71 6.81 0.37
CA ASN A 70 -14.71 7.82 0.04
C ASN A 70 -16.13 7.21 0.19
N GLN A 71 -17.16 7.90 -0.28
CA GLN A 71 -18.55 7.42 -0.19
C GLN A 71 -18.83 6.10 -0.93
N LYS A 72 -17.97 5.70 -1.87
CA LYS A 72 -18.15 4.57 -2.77
C LYS A 72 -17.03 3.54 -2.66
N ASP A 73 -15.82 3.98 -2.33
CA ASP A 73 -14.64 3.12 -2.34
C ASP A 73 -14.12 2.80 -0.94
N SER A 74 -13.56 1.61 -0.81
CA SER A 74 -12.92 1.13 0.41
C SER A 74 -11.51 0.59 0.12
N PHE A 75 -10.70 0.52 1.17
CA PHE A 75 -9.35 -0.01 1.10
C PHE A 75 -9.35 -1.52 0.84
N GLY A 76 -8.50 -1.97 -0.09
CA GLY A 76 -8.45 -3.36 -0.55
C GLY A 76 -7.89 -4.36 0.47
N PHE A 77 -7.79 -5.62 0.05
CA PHE A 77 -7.38 -6.74 0.90
C PHE A 77 -5.91 -7.10 0.70
N ASN A 78 -5.23 -7.49 1.79
CA ASN A 78 -3.83 -7.91 1.80
C ASN A 78 -2.92 -6.92 1.06
N ASN A 79 -2.77 -5.75 1.68
CA ASN A 79 -1.85 -4.74 1.20
C ASN A 79 -0.41 -5.27 1.16
N ASP A 80 0.33 -4.84 0.15
CA ASP A 80 1.73 -5.14 -0.06
C ASP A 80 2.49 -3.85 -0.40
N TYR A 81 3.06 -3.73 -1.60
CA TYR A 81 3.87 -2.59 -1.99
C TYR A 81 3.18 -1.25 -1.74
N THR A 82 3.88 -0.36 -1.05
CA THR A 82 3.40 0.97 -0.70
C THR A 82 4.39 2.03 -1.20
N ALA A 83 3.88 3.06 -1.87
CA ALA A 83 4.67 4.20 -2.34
C ALA A 83 4.14 5.51 -1.77
N PHE A 84 5.04 6.27 -1.14
CA PHE A 84 4.78 7.61 -0.65
C PHE A 84 5.14 8.64 -1.71
N ILE A 85 4.18 9.47 -2.09
CA ILE A 85 4.31 10.46 -3.18
C ILE A 85 4.00 11.84 -2.60
N PRO A 86 5.02 12.65 -2.25
CA PRO A 86 4.80 14.00 -1.75
C PRO A 86 4.07 14.87 -2.79
N LEU A 87 3.09 15.65 -2.34
CA LEU A 87 2.37 16.59 -3.23
C LEU A 87 3.16 17.88 -3.47
N SER A 88 4.06 18.23 -2.56
CA SER A 88 4.97 19.35 -2.68
C SER A 88 6.40 18.93 -2.37
N LYS A 89 7.36 19.64 -2.98
CA LYS A 89 8.79 19.46 -2.70
C LYS A 89 9.25 20.18 -1.43
N THR A 90 8.48 21.16 -0.99
CA THR A 90 8.84 22.06 0.12
C THR A 90 7.85 22.01 1.27
N ASN A 91 6.59 21.65 1.00
CA ASN A 91 5.59 21.38 2.02
C ASN A 91 5.45 19.86 2.17
N HIS A 92 5.58 19.34 3.39
CA HIS A 92 5.57 17.92 3.71
C HIS A 92 4.33 17.49 4.50
N ASP A 93 3.34 18.38 4.65
CA ASP A 93 2.12 18.10 5.40
C ASP A 93 1.15 17.18 4.63
N ASP A 94 1.23 17.21 3.29
CA ASP A 94 0.35 16.43 2.41
C ASP A 94 1.13 15.53 1.43
N ALA A 95 0.65 14.31 1.27
CA ALA A 95 1.16 13.33 0.31
C ALA A 95 0.05 12.40 -0.16
N LEU A 96 0.30 11.70 -1.27
CA LEU A 96 -0.48 10.55 -1.68
C LEU A 96 0.24 9.26 -1.27
N LEU A 97 -0.53 8.28 -0.83
CA LEU A 97 -0.04 6.93 -0.62
C LEU A 97 -0.69 5.99 -1.65
N TRP A 98 0.13 5.40 -2.52
CA TRP A 98 -0.30 4.25 -3.32
C TRP A 98 -0.06 2.99 -2.52
N VAL A 99 -1.08 2.14 -2.39
CA VAL A 99 -0.98 0.83 -1.75
C VAL A 99 -1.49 -0.25 -2.68
N ASN A 100 -0.66 -1.24 -2.99
CA ASN A 100 -1.01 -2.40 -3.80
C ASN A 100 -1.77 -3.45 -2.96
N HIS A 101 -2.75 -4.12 -3.55
CA HIS A 101 -3.53 -5.22 -2.96
C HIS A 101 -3.34 -6.46 -3.82
N GLU A 102 -2.45 -7.35 -3.38
CA GLU A 102 -1.83 -8.37 -4.24
C GLU A 102 -2.74 -9.57 -4.49
N TYR A 103 -3.36 -10.11 -3.44
CA TYR A 103 -4.17 -11.32 -3.52
C TYR A 103 -5.33 -11.28 -2.52
N VAL A 104 -6.29 -12.18 -2.70
CA VAL A 104 -7.43 -12.32 -1.79
C VAL A 104 -7.41 -13.66 -1.08
N SER A 105 -7.88 -13.66 0.16
CA SER A 105 -8.39 -14.89 0.78
C SER A 105 -9.87 -15.02 0.44
N SER A 106 -10.20 -15.97 -0.43
CA SER A 106 -11.59 -16.24 -0.83
C SER A 106 -12.53 -16.53 0.35
N LEU A 107 -12.01 -17.14 1.42
CA LEU A 107 -12.79 -17.38 2.63
C LEU A 107 -13.22 -16.07 3.30
N PHE A 108 -12.29 -15.13 3.46
CA PHE A 108 -12.56 -13.86 4.17
C PHE A 108 -13.30 -12.85 3.29
N VAL A 109 -12.93 -12.72 2.03
CA VAL A 109 -13.47 -11.66 1.15
C VAL A 109 -14.84 -12.02 0.57
N SER A 110 -15.04 -13.28 0.15
CA SER A 110 -16.26 -13.70 -0.54
C SER A 110 -17.05 -14.78 0.18
N GLY A 111 -16.54 -15.30 1.31
CA GLY A 111 -17.16 -16.39 2.05
C GLY A 111 -17.14 -17.73 1.29
N TYR A 112 -16.31 -17.86 0.25
CA TYR A 112 -16.27 -19.06 -0.59
C TYR A 112 -15.67 -20.25 0.18
N ARG A 113 -16.35 -21.40 0.12
CA ARG A 113 -16.04 -22.62 0.88
C ARG A 113 -15.83 -23.87 0.00
N GLY A 114 -15.77 -23.71 -1.32
CA GLY A 114 -15.65 -24.82 -2.28
C GLY A 114 -16.76 -24.85 -3.33
N GLY A 115 -16.54 -25.59 -4.42
CA GLY A 115 -17.45 -25.69 -5.56
C GLY A 115 -17.23 -24.60 -6.62
N ASP A 116 -18.25 -24.30 -7.42
CA ASP A 116 -18.15 -23.21 -8.39
C ASP A 116 -18.42 -21.86 -7.72
N LYS A 117 -17.57 -20.87 -8.01
CA LYS A 117 -17.79 -19.50 -7.52
C LYS A 117 -18.97 -18.84 -8.24
N THR A 118 -19.82 -18.18 -7.47
CA THR A 118 -20.85 -17.30 -8.04
C THR A 118 -20.20 -16.03 -8.61
N ARG A 119 -20.88 -15.37 -9.56
CA ARG A 119 -20.44 -14.08 -10.09
C ARG A 119 -20.24 -13.03 -9.00
N SER A 120 -21.16 -12.95 -8.03
CA SER A 120 -21.05 -11.99 -6.93
C SER A 120 -19.80 -12.21 -6.07
N GLN A 121 -19.39 -13.47 -5.84
CA GLN A 121 -18.16 -13.78 -5.13
C GLN A 121 -16.93 -13.33 -5.91
N VAL A 122 -16.90 -13.60 -7.22
CA VAL A 122 -15.81 -13.16 -8.11
C VAL A 122 -15.74 -11.63 -8.13
N ASP A 123 -16.87 -10.93 -8.24
CA ASP A 123 -16.91 -9.47 -8.27
C ASP A 123 -16.36 -8.86 -6.97
N LYS A 124 -16.72 -9.43 -5.80
CA LYS A 124 -16.17 -9.01 -4.49
C LYS A 124 -14.66 -9.19 -4.41
N GLU A 125 -14.17 -10.34 -4.87
CA GLU A 125 -12.74 -10.65 -4.88
C GLU A 125 -11.96 -9.73 -5.82
N GLN A 126 -12.47 -9.48 -7.02
CA GLN A 126 -11.84 -8.58 -7.97
C GLN A 126 -11.80 -7.14 -7.47
N TYR A 127 -12.84 -6.69 -6.76
CA TYR A 127 -12.88 -5.36 -6.17
C TYR A 127 -11.81 -5.16 -5.08
N ALA A 128 -11.53 -6.21 -4.31
CA ALA A 128 -10.56 -6.16 -3.21
C ALA A 128 -9.08 -6.12 -3.68
N LEU A 129 -8.82 -6.33 -4.98
CA LEU A 129 -7.48 -6.37 -5.58
C LEU A 129 -7.13 -5.05 -6.29
N GLY A 130 -5.86 -4.88 -6.63
CA GLY A 130 -5.38 -3.76 -7.44
C GLY A 130 -4.64 -2.75 -6.58
N GLY A 131 -5.16 -1.54 -6.45
CA GLY A 131 -4.50 -0.54 -5.60
C GLY A 131 -5.43 0.54 -5.08
N SER A 132 -5.12 1.01 -3.87
CA SER A 132 -5.76 2.15 -3.23
C SER A 132 -4.85 3.37 -3.31
N ILE A 133 -5.46 4.54 -3.50
CA ILE A 133 -4.81 5.83 -3.32
C ILE A 133 -5.51 6.51 -2.16
N ILE A 134 -4.76 6.84 -1.12
CA ILE A 134 -5.22 7.62 0.03
C ILE A 134 -4.39 8.89 0.18
#